data_AF-A0A524KYC7-F1
#
_entry.id   AF-A0A524KYC7-F1
#
_cell.length_a   1.000
_cell.length_b   1.000
_cell.length_c   1.000
_cell.angle_alpha   90.00
_cell.angle_beta   90.00
_cell.angle_gamma   90.00
#
_symmetry.space_group_name_H-M   'P 1'
#
loop_
_entity.id
_entity.type
_entity.pdbx_description
1 polymer ?
#
loop_
_entity_poly.entity_id
_entity_poly.type
_entity_poly.pdbx_seq_one_letter_code
_entity_poly.pdbx_strand_id
1 'polypeptide(L)'
;IMSPGPSIGVSQLPDVLRNSSAPHAGSALSLEEARRGFEREYLLNRLAEHGWNISRTAEAIGIARESLSRKIKAHEIEVDRG
;
A
#
# COMPACT_ATOMS: atom_id res chain seq x y z
N ILE A 1 -29.55 0.31 25.93
CA ILE A 1 -28.53 0.64 26.96
C ILE A 1 -27.27 -0.15 26.64
N MET A 2 -26.17 0.51 26.27
CA MET A 2 -24.87 -0.15 26.08
C MET A 2 -24.16 -0.11 27.44
N SER A 3 -24.09 -1.25 28.13
CA SER A 3 -23.20 -1.36 29.29
C SER A 3 -21.76 -1.21 28.80
N PRO A 4 -20.89 -0.41 29.46
CA PRO A 4 -19.49 -0.38 29.11
C PRO A 4 -18.90 -1.78 29.35
N GLY A 5 -18.61 -2.50 28.27
CA GLY A 5 -17.87 -3.74 28.33
C GLY A 5 -16.48 -3.50 28.91
N PRO A 6 -15.83 -4.53 29.46
CA PRO A 6 -14.51 -4.40 30.07
C PRO A 6 -13.52 -3.78 29.06
N SER A 7 -12.91 -2.67 29.44
CA SER A 7 -11.89 -2.01 28.61
C SER A 7 -10.67 -2.91 28.52
N ILE A 8 -10.35 -3.35 27.30
CA ILE A 8 -9.18 -4.20 27.07
C ILE A 8 -7.94 -3.29 27.02
N GLY A 9 -7.10 -3.39 28.05
CA GLY A 9 -5.86 -2.63 28.18
C GLY A 9 -4.65 -3.40 27.65
N VAL A 10 -3.59 -2.67 27.27
CA VAL A 10 -2.30 -3.24 26.82
C VAL A 10 -1.71 -4.27 27.80
N SER A 11 -2.04 -4.12 29.09
CA SER A 11 -1.63 -5.02 30.17
C SER A 11 -2.25 -6.44 30.10
N GLN A 12 -3.21 -6.68 29.21
CA GLN A 12 -3.88 -7.97 29.05
C GLN A 12 -3.37 -8.77 27.85
N LEU A 13 -2.46 -8.22 27.03
CA LEU A 13 -1.86 -8.95 25.93
C LEU A 13 -0.82 -9.97 26.43
N PRO A 14 -0.69 -11.15 25.81
CA PRO A 14 0.37 -12.10 26.14
C PRO A 14 1.76 -11.49 25.88
N ASP A 15 2.77 -11.91 26.67
CA ASP A 15 4.12 -11.32 26.70
C ASP A 15 4.80 -11.29 25.31
N VAL A 16 4.53 -12.32 24.50
CA VAL A 16 4.98 -12.42 23.10
C VAL A 16 4.55 -11.24 22.23
N LEU A 17 3.38 -10.66 22.49
CA LEU A 17 2.88 -9.46 21.78
C LEU A 17 3.32 -8.16 22.47
N ARG A 18 3.63 -8.19 23.77
CA ARG A 18 4.17 -7.01 24.49
C ARG A 18 5.60 -6.68 24.06
N ASN A 19 6.43 -7.70 23.92
CA ASN A 19 7.83 -7.57 23.52
C ASN A 19 8.02 -7.77 22.00
N SER A 20 6.92 -7.96 21.26
CA SER A 20 6.91 -7.63 19.85
C SER A 20 7.08 -6.12 19.75
N SER A 21 8.34 -5.68 19.83
CA SER A 21 8.83 -4.47 19.19
C SER A 21 8.68 -4.63 17.67
N ALA A 22 7.46 -4.95 17.20
CA ALA A 22 7.02 -4.40 15.94
C ALA A 22 7.36 -2.92 16.05
N PRO A 23 8.10 -2.34 15.11
CA PRO A 23 8.47 -0.95 15.19
C PRO A 23 7.19 -0.12 15.34
N HIS A 24 6.88 0.30 16.56
CA HIS A 24 5.76 1.21 16.88
C HIS A 24 6.14 2.66 16.55
N ALA A 25 6.97 2.86 15.54
CA ALA A 25 7.49 4.18 15.18
C ALA A 25 8.02 4.17 13.75
N GLY A 26 7.14 4.04 12.77
CA GLY A 26 7.29 4.87 11.58
C GLY A 26 6.56 6.17 11.91
N SER A 27 7.21 7.32 11.82
CA SER A 27 6.53 8.63 11.76
C SER A 27 5.19 8.46 11.07
N ALA A 28 4.08 8.87 11.68
CA ALA A 28 2.78 8.76 11.04
C ALA A 28 2.93 9.34 9.63
N LEU A 29 2.98 8.45 8.63
CA LEU A 29 3.20 8.85 7.26
C LEU A 29 2.10 9.85 6.98
N SER A 30 2.46 10.98 6.41
CA SER A 30 1.43 11.88 5.91
C SER A 30 0.50 11.08 4.99
N LEU A 31 -0.78 11.45 4.97
CA LEU A 31 -1.75 10.80 4.09
C LEU A 31 -1.23 10.74 2.63
N GLU A 32 -0.44 11.76 2.24
CA GLU A 32 0.23 11.83 0.95
C GLU A 32 1.27 10.73 0.76
N GLU A 33 2.17 10.52 1.72
CA GLU A 33 3.18 9.45 1.66
C GLU A 33 2.54 8.07 1.67
N ALA A 34 1.53 7.85 2.53
CA ALA A 34 0.80 6.59 2.57
C ALA A 34 0.11 6.29 1.23
N ARG A 35 -0.55 7.29 0.65
CA ARG A 35 -1.17 7.18 -0.67
C ARG A 35 -0.14 6.91 -1.76
N ARG A 36 1.03 7.57 -1.71
CA ARG A 36 2.12 7.36 -2.68
C ARG A 36 2.63 5.92 -2.62
N GLY A 37 2.88 5.39 -1.43
CA GLY A 37 3.31 4.02 -1.21
C GLY A 37 2.30 3.00 -1.74
N PHE A 38 1.03 3.15 -1.35
CA PHE A 38 -0.05 2.30 -1.84
C PHE A 38 -0.19 2.36 -3.37
N GLU A 39 -0.19 3.56 -3.96
CA GLU A 39 -0.34 3.72 -5.41
C GLU A 39 0.81 3.05 -6.16
N ARG A 40 2.06 3.17 -5.67
CA ARG A 40 3.21 2.51 -6.27
C ARG A 40 3.09 0.99 -6.24
N GLU A 41 2.78 0.40 -5.08
CA GLU A 41 2.61 -1.06 -4.97
C GLU A 41 1.44 -1.58 -5.80
N TYR A 42 0.32 -0.84 -5.82
CA TYR A 42 -0.81 -1.17 -6.67
C TYR A 42 -0.40 -1.22 -8.14
N LEU A 43 0.29 -0.19 -8.65
CA LEU A 43 0.72 -0.14 -10.05
C LEU A 43 1.71 -1.26 -10.39
N LEU A 44 2.67 -1.56 -9.51
CA LEU A 44 3.62 -2.66 -9.70
C LEU A 44 2.92 -4.01 -9.83
N ASN A 45 1.98 -4.31 -8.92
CA ASN A 45 1.22 -5.56 -8.96
C ASN A 45 0.42 -5.67 -10.27
N ARG A 46 -0.30 -4.61 -10.66
CA ARG A 46 -1.11 -4.64 -11.90
C ARG A 46 -0.24 -4.77 -13.15
N LEU A 47 0.91 -4.10 -13.18
CA LEU A 47 1.87 -4.24 -14.29
C LEU A 47 2.39 -5.68 -14.38
N ALA A 48 2.80 -6.28 -13.27
CA ALA A 48 3.28 -7.66 -13.24
C ALA A 48 2.19 -8.67 -13.68
N GLU A 49 0.95 -8.52 -13.19
CA GLU A 49 -0.20 -9.34 -13.59
C GLU A 49 -0.47 -9.32 -15.11
N HIS A 50 -0.13 -8.22 -15.77
CA HIS A 50 -0.33 -8.02 -17.21
C HIS A 50 0.97 -8.14 -18.02
N GLY A 51 2.03 -8.72 -17.46
CA GLY A 51 3.30 -8.94 -18.15
C GLY A 51 3.96 -7.64 -18.60
N TRP A 52 3.91 -6.61 -17.75
CA TRP A 52 4.47 -5.27 -17.99
C TRP A 52 3.90 -4.54 -19.22
N ASN A 53 2.76 -5.02 -19.75
CA ASN A 53 2.06 -4.36 -20.85
C ASN A 53 1.26 -3.16 -20.33
N ILE A 54 1.81 -1.96 -20.53
CA ILE A 54 1.24 -0.69 -20.08
C ILE A 54 -0.17 -0.46 -20.66
N SER A 55 -0.39 -0.76 -21.94
CA SER A 55 -1.70 -0.55 -22.57
C SER A 55 -2.76 -1.45 -21.93
N ARG A 56 -2.49 -2.75 -21.84
CA ARG A 56 -3.40 -3.73 -21.22
C ARG A 56 -3.67 -3.40 -19.75
N THR A 57 -2.64 -2.96 -19.02
CA THR A 57 -2.78 -2.57 -17.62
C THR A 57 -3.67 -1.33 -17.47
N ALA A 58 -3.48 -0.32 -18.31
CA ALA A 58 -4.27 0.91 -18.29
C ALA A 58 -5.75 0.62 -18.56
N GLU A 59 -6.04 -0.22 -19.55
CA GLU A 59 -7.40 -0.71 -19.84
C GLU A 59 -7.99 -1.47 -18.65
N ALA A 60 -7.21 -2.38 -18.03
CA ALA A 60 -7.67 -3.22 -16.92
C ALA A 60 -7.94 -2.46 -15.61
N ILE A 61 -7.27 -1.32 -15.37
CA ILE A 61 -7.52 -0.47 -14.20
C ILE A 61 -8.37 0.77 -14.52
N GLY A 62 -8.83 0.90 -15.77
CA GLY A 62 -9.77 1.94 -16.19
C GLY A 62 -9.18 3.34 -16.26
N ILE A 63 -7.90 3.48 -16.63
CA ILE A 63 -7.25 4.79 -16.82
C ILE A 63 -6.65 4.93 -18.21
N ALA A 64 -6.42 6.17 -18.64
CA ALA A 64 -5.71 6.42 -19.90
C ALA A 64 -4.25 5.94 -19.79
N ARG A 65 -3.75 5.32 -20.87
CA ARG A 65 -2.35 4.90 -21.01
C ARG A 65 -1.37 6.03 -20.71
N GLU A 66 -1.65 7.24 -21.18
CA GLU A 66 -0.83 8.42 -20.92
C GLU A 66 -0.73 8.72 -19.42
N SER A 67 -1.86 8.68 -18.70
CA SER A 67 -1.90 8.86 -17.25
C SER A 67 -1.12 7.77 -16.52
N LEU A 68 -1.28 6.50 -16.92
CA LEU A 68 -0.52 5.40 -16.35
C LEU A 68 0.99 5.60 -16.55
N SER A 69 1.41 5.93 -17.77
CA SER A 69 2.84 6.16 -18.07
C SER A 69 3.44 7.31 -17.26
N ARG A 70 2.67 8.37 -17.00
CA ARG A 70 3.10 9.49 -16.15
C ARG A 70 3.23 9.05 -14.69
N LYS A 71 2.29 8.24 -14.18
CA LYS A 71 2.36 7.66 -12.83
C LYS A 71 3.55 6.72 -12.66
N ILE A 72 3.83 5.85 -13.63
CA ILE A 72 5.00 4.96 -13.62
C ILE A 72 6.30 5.78 -13.45
N LYS A 73 6.46 6.86 -14.22
CA LYS A 73 7.62 7.76 -14.10
C LYS A 73 7.65 8.48 -12.76
N ALA A 74 6.51 8.99 -12.29
CA ALA A 74 6.40 9.73 -11.04
C ALA A 74 6.71 8.87 -9.79
N HIS A 75 6.44 7.57 -9.86
CA HIS A 75 6.72 6.60 -8.80
C HIS A 75 8.03 5.83 -9.00
N GLU A 76 8.84 6.22 -9.99
CA GLU A 76 10.14 5.62 -10.30
C GLU A 76 10.03 4.09 -10.49
N ILE A 77 8.96 3.66 -11.17
CA ILE A 77 8.73 2.25 -11.47
C ILE A 77 9.51 1.89 -12.74
N GLU A 78 10.48 1.00 -12.60
CA GLU A 78 11.19 0.40 -13.73
C GLU A 78 10.31 -0.64 -14.40
N VAL A 79 10.08 -0.47 -15.71
CA VAL A 79 9.27 -1.39 -16.51
C VAL A 79 10.21 -2.46 -17.05
N ASP A 80 10.10 -3.67 -16.52
CA ASP A 80 10.80 -4.83 -17.07
C ASP A 80 10.19 -5.18 -18.45
N ARG A 81 11.01 -5.13 -19.50
CA ARG A 81 10.59 -5.41 -20.89
C ARG A 81 11.32 -6.64 -21.42
N GLY A 82 11.30 -7.72 -20.63
CA GLY A 82 11.82 -9.02 -21.04
C GLY A 82 11.24 -9.52 -22.35
#